data_AF-A0A0B1TGP9-F1
#
_entry.id   AF-A0A0B1TGP9-F1
#
_cell.length_a   1.000
_cell.length_b   1.000
_cell.length_c   1.000
_cell.angle_alpha   90.00
_cell.angle_beta   90.00
_cell.angle_gamma   90.00
#
_symmetry.space_group_name_H-M   'P 1'
#
loop_
_entity.id
_entity.type
_entity.pdbx_description
1 polymer ?
#
loop_
_entity_poly.entity_id
_entity_poly.type
_entity_poly.pdbx_seq_one_letter_code
_entity_poly.pdbx_strand_id
1 'polypeptide(L)'
;MEVLPILRKIEDGKSLKYCSSIVRQALMGPDNKCIHCGHPVHHVGPIYIGPMHNQDFVNGILTRLRETREEERLGTHNRLMGVLTNVSEEIDVPLYYEHDQLFNVVKCSVPKAVNVSGSHCNPRALKTDAPTQFLWDICRVAAKEANVTAERHDERAPGRKILSDPIRSEVSFKLHPKATQQTKSDQMVRFQCNKGKNWGPKSKAKGSINSTLAGFYSKASDDPE
;
A
#
# COMPACT_ATOMS: atom_id res chain seq x y z
N MET A 1 -8.57 -5.84 3.69
CA MET A 1 -8.42 -7.18 4.29
C MET A 1 -9.29 -7.21 5.53
N GLU A 2 -9.95 -8.32 5.82
CA GLU A 2 -10.83 -8.39 6.99
C GLU A 2 -10.02 -8.83 8.20
N VAL A 3 -9.94 -7.99 9.22
CA VAL A 3 -9.36 -8.32 10.52
C VAL A 3 -10.49 -8.65 11.49
N LEU A 4 -10.35 -9.75 12.22
CA LEU A 4 -11.34 -10.17 13.22
C LEU A 4 -10.71 -10.05 14.61
N PRO A 5 -11.29 -9.27 15.53
CA PRO A 5 -10.76 -9.16 16.87
C PRO A 5 -10.95 -10.50 17.58
N ILE A 6 -9.86 -11.14 18.00
CA ILE A 6 -9.90 -12.46 18.66
C ILE A 6 -10.55 -12.38 20.05
N LEU A 7 -10.41 -11.23 20.71
CA LEU A 7 -10.98 -10.94 22.01
C LEU A 7 -11.88 -9.71 21.91
N ARG A 8 -13.14 -9.86 22.34
CA ARG A 8 -14.07 -8.75 22.54
C ARG A 8 -14.02 -8.34 24.01
N LYS A 9 -13.63 -7.09 24.25
CA LYS A 9 -13.77 -6.45 25.56
C LYS A 9 -15.21 -5.99 25.72
N ILE A 10 -15.88 -6.46 26.76
CA ILE A 10 -17.24 -6.03 27.15
C ILE A 10 -17.12 -5.38 28.52
N GLU A 11 -17.50 -4.11 28.59
CA GLU A 11 -17.57 -3.35 29.83
C GLU A 11 -19.01 -3.41 30.36
N ASP A 12 -19.20 -4.15 31.45
CA ASP A 12 -20.49 -4.35 32.11
C ASP A 12 -20.45 -3.62 33.45
N GLY A 13 -20.67 -2.30 33.39
CA GLY A 13 -20.68 -1.37 34.51
C GLY A 13 -19.34 -1.30 35.28
N LYS A 14 -19.14 -2.23 36.23
CA LYS A 14 -17.94 -2.38 37.06
C LYS A 14 -17.02 -3.53 36.61
N SER A 15 -17.46 -4.42 35.73
CA SER A 15 -16.71 -5.62 35.36
C SER A 15 -16.24 -5.57 33.90
N LEU A 16 -14.98 -5.94 33.72
CA LEU A 16 -14.33 -6.09 32.43
C LEU A 16 -14.35 -7.57 32.05
N LYS A 17 -15.16 -7.93 31.06
CA LYS A 17 -15.26 -9.30 30.55
C LYS A 17 -14.56 -9.38 29.19
N TYR A 18 -13.68 -10.36 29.03
CA TYR A 18 -13.04 -10.68 27.75
C TYR A 18 -13.69 -11.94 27.19
N CYS A 19 -14.43 -11.81 26.10
CA CYS A 19 -15.05 -12.95 25.42
C CYS A 19 -14.29 -13.27 24.14
N SER A 20 -14.12 -14.57 23.85
CA SER A 20 -13.69 -15.01 22.52
C SER A 20 -14.75 -14.58 21.51
N SER A 21 -14.32 -13.95 20.41
CA SER A 21 -15.24 -13.59 19.34
C SER A 21 -15.70 -14.83 18.59
N ILE A 22 -16.98 -14.88 18.23
CA ILE A 22 -17.43 -15.78 17.18
C ILE A 22 -16.83 -15.24 15.88
N VAL A 23 -15.87 -15.97 15.32
CA VAL A 23 -15.20 -15.63 14.05
C VAL A 23 -16.20 -15.84 12.91
N ARG A 24 -17.10 -14.87 12.68
CA ARG A 24 -17.87 -14.79 11.44
C ARG A 24 -17.07 -13.99 10.45
N GLN A 25 -16.45 -14.67 9.50
CA GLN A 25 -15.59 -14.06 8.51
C GLN A 25 -16.41 -13.71 7.27
N ALA A 26 -16.57 -12.42 6.96
CA ALA A 26 -17.35 -11.95 5.81
C ALA A 26 -16.80 -12.47 4.48
N LEU A 27 -15.52 -12.82 4.41
CA LEU A 27 -14.90 -13.42 3.22
C LEU A 27 -15.17 -14.92 3.05
N MET A 28 -15.72 -15.62 4.04
CA MET A 28 -16.01 -17.06 3.97
C MET A 28 -17.47 -17.30 3.62
N GLY A 29 -17.71 -18.05 2.55
CA GLY A 29 -19.02 -18.56 2.18
C GLY A 29 -19.44 -19.79 3.00
N PRO A 30 -20.63 -20.35 2.73
CA PRO A 30 -21.17 -21.51 3.46
C PRO A 30 -20.26 -22.75 3.42
N ASP A 31 -19.42 -22.88 2.39
CA ASP A 31 -18.51 -24.01 2.20
C ASP A 31 -17.11 -23.79 2.82
N ASN A 32 -16.94 -22.81 3.71
CA ASN A 32 -15.62 -22.38 4.24
C ASN A 32 -14.61 -21.98 3.15
N LYS A 33 -15.10 -21.57 1.98
CA LYS A 33 -14.32 -21.09 0.84
C LYS A 33 -14.49 -19.60 0.65
N CYS A 34 -13.52 -18.96 0.00
CA CYS A 34 -13.59 -17.54 -0.32
C CYS A 34 -14.82 -17.23 -1.18
N ILE A 35 -15.61 -16.24 -0.79
CA ILE A 35 -16.82 -15.82 -1.53
C ILE A 35 -16.50 -15.35 -2.96
N HIS A 36 -15.30 -14.80 -3.19
CA HIS A 36 -14.91 -14.23 -4.48
C HIS A 36 -14.28 -15.26 -5.42
N CYS A 37 -13.32 -16.06 -4.95
CA CYS A 37 -12.57 -16.98 -5.81
C CYS A 37 -12.85 -18.47 -5.56
N GLY A 38 -13.63 -18.83 -4.52
CA GLY A 38 -13.96 -20.23 -4.21
C GLY A 38 -12.79 -21.08 -3.71
N HIS A 39 -11.64 -20.49 -3.43
CA HIS A 39 -10.47 -21.20 -2.88
C HIS A 39 -10.51 -21.25 -1.34
N PRO A 40 -9.78 -22.18 -0.70
CA PRO A 40 -9.64 -22.24 0.75
C PRO A 40 -9.11 -20.91 1.32
N VAL A 41 -9.64 -20.50 2.46
CA VAL A 41 -9.18 -19.32 3.20
C VAL A 41 -8.24 -19.79 4.32
N HIS A 42 -7.07 -19.18 4.41
CA HIS A 42 -6.13 -19.43 5.50
C HIS A 42 -6.25 -18.36 6.56
N HIS A 43 -6.25 -18.78 7.83
CA HIS A 43 -6.21 -17.87 8.97
C HIS A 43 -4.77 -17.68 9.41
N VAL A 44 -4.37 -16.43 9.62
CA VAL A 44 -3.04 -16.04 10.07
C VAL A 44 -3.22 -15.09 11.24
N GLY A 45 -2.65 -15.43 12.41
CA GLY A 45 -2.73 -14.60 13.60
C GLY A 45 -2.57 -15.40 14.90
N PRO A 46 -2.53 -14.74 16.07
CA PRO A 46 -2.94 -13.35 16.34
C PRO A 46 -1.94 -12.29 15.85
N ILE A 47 -2.45 -11.10 15.49
CA ILE A 47 -1.65 -9.91 15.17
C ILE A 47 -2.17 -8.68 15.91
N TYR A 48 -1.32 -7.68 16.10
CA TYR A 48 -1.73 -6.36 16.58
C TYR A 48 -2.51 -5.63 15.48
N ILE A 49 -3.71 -5.14 15.81
CA ILE A 49 -4.63 -4.46 14.89
C ILE A 49 -4.91 -3.00 15.29
N GLY A 50 -4.26 -2.50 16.34
CA GLY A 50 -4.40 -1.12 16.77
C GLY A 50 -3.64 -0.15 15.86
N PRO A 51 -3.75 1.16 16.13
CA PRO A 51 -3.03 2.19 15.39
C PRO A 51 -1.53 1.91 15.35
N MET A 52 -0.94 1.95 14.15
CA MET A 52 0.49 1.70 13.94
C MET A 52 1.35 2.94 14.19
N HIS A 53 0.78 4.12 13.97
CA HIS A 53 1.51 5.39 14.06
C HIS A 53 0.74 6.37 14.93
N ASN A 54 1.47 7.08 15.80
CA ASN A 54 0.96 8.26 16.47
C ASN A 54 1.19 9.47 15.54
N GLN A 55 0.12 9.98 14.94
CA GLN A 55 0.20 11.06 13.96
C GLN A 55 0.71 12.38 14.55
N ASP A 56 0.38 12.69 15.81
CA ASP A 56 0.88 13.91 16.48
C ASP A 56 2.41 13.88 16.62
N PHE A 57 2.95 12.71 16.97
CA PHE A 57 4.39 12.50 17.08
C PHE A 57 5.08 12.61 15.71
N VAL A 58 4.52 11.99 14.67
CA VAL A 58 5.06 12.04 13.30
C VAL A 58 5.06 13.48 12.77
N ASN A 59 3.95 14.19 12.94
CA ASN A 59 3.83 15.60 12.53
C ASN A 59 4.79 16.50 13.31
N GLY A 60 4.97 16.27 14.61
CA GLY A 60 5.95 16.99 15.42
C GLY A 60 7.39 16.82 14.92
N ILE A 61 7.77 15.61 14.47
CA ILE A 61 9.09 15.37 13.87
C ILE A 61 9.19 16.06 12.50
N LEU A 62 8.17 15.96 11.66
CA LEU A 62 8.16 16.62 10.35
C LEU A 62 8.35 18.13 10.46
N THR A 63 7.67 18.78 11.40
CA THR A 63 7.83 20.22 11.66
C THR A 63 9.26 20.55 12.06
N ARG A 64 9.83 19.81 13.03
CA ARG A 64 11.22 20.02 13.47
C ARG A 64 12.22 19.85 12.33
N LEU A 65 12.01 18.85 11.47
CA LEU A 65 12.87 18.67 10.30
C LEU A 65 12.76 19.86 9.35
N ARG A 66 11.56 20.35 9.05
CA ARG A 66 11.39 21.50 8.15
C ARG A 66 12.06 22.77 8.68
N GLU A 67 12.09 22.95 9.99
CA GLU A 67 12.71 24.09 10.67
C GLU A 67 14.23 23.95 10.84
N THR A 68 14.82 22.77 10.62
CA THR A 68 16.26 22.53 10.81
C THR A 68 17.08 23.26 9.72
N ARG A 69 18.00 24.11 10.16
CA ARG A 69 18.96 24.85 9.29
C ARG A 69 19.89 23.90 8.55
N GLU A 70 20.32 24.28 7.35
CA GLU A 70 21.11 23.40 6.46
C GLU A 70 22.41 22.90 7.10
N GLU A 71 23.08 23.75 7.88
CA GLU A 71 24.34 23.44 8.58
C GLU A 71 24.19 22.33 9.62
N GLU A 72 23.00 22.19 10.21
CA GLU A 72 22.68 21.19 11.23
C GLU A 72 22.03 19.92 10.64
N ARG A 73 21.74 19.92 9.33
CA ARG A 73 21.08 18.77 8.69
C ARG A 73 22.02 17.59 8.62
N LEU A 74 21.57 16.47 9.17
CA LEU A 74 22.20 15.18 8.94
C LEU A 74 22.13 14.81 7.45
N GLY A 75 23.10 14.06 6.93
CA GLY A 75 23.05 13.56 5.55
C GLY A 75 21.82 12.69 5.23
N THR A 76 21.12 12.20 6.25
CA THR A 76 19.87 11.43 6.14
C THR A 76 18.61 12.29 6.20
N HIS A 77 18.73 13.61 6.32
CA HIS A 77 17.61 14.54 6.49
C HIS A 77 16.51 14.34 5.44
N ASN A 78 16.89 14.37 4.16
CA ASN A 78 15.97 14.21 3.04
C ASN A 78 15.28 12.84 3.02
N ARG A 79 16.00 11.79 3.44
CA ARG A 79 15.46 10.43 3.56
C ARG A 79 14.42 10.35 4.66
N LEU A 80 14.72 10.95 5.82
CA LEU A 80 13.80 10.97 6.95
C LEU A 80 12.54 11.78 6.61
N MET A 81 12.70 12.93 5.97
CA MET A 81 11.59 13.75 5.49
C MET A 81 10.68 12.97 4.54
N GLY A 82 11.26 12.27 3.55
CA GLY A 82 10.51 11.48 2.58
C GLY A 82 9.73 10.31 3.19
N VAL A 83 10.36 9.57 4.12
CA VAL A 83 9.71 8.45 4.82
C VAL A 83 8.58 8.94 5.72
N LEU A 84 8.83 9.95 6.56
CA LEU A 84 7.82 10.47 7.49
C LEU A 84 6.64 11.12 6.77
N THR A 85 6.88 11.77 5.64
CA THR A 85 5.79 12.32 4.81
C THR A 85 4.89 11.20 4.28
N ASN A 86 5.50 10.10 3.81
CA ASN A 86 4.74 8.94 3.36
C ASN A 86 3.93 8.30 4.51
N VAL A 87 4.49 8.26 5.73
CA VAL A 87 3.78 7.79 6.93
C VAL A 87 2.62 8.73 7.32
N SER A 88 2.79 10.05 7.18
CA SER A 88 1.74 11.03 7.51
C SER A 88 0.56 11.01 6.54
N GLU A 89 0.80 10.63 5.28
CA GLU A 89 -0.24 10.51 4.25
C GLU A 89 -0.95 9.14 4.29
N GLU A 90 -0.39 8.16 4.98
CA GLU A 90 -0.89 6.80 5.03
C GLU A 90 -2.13 6.68 5.92
N ILE A 91 -3.21 6.09 5.38
CA ILE A 91 -4.42 5.83 6.16
C ILE A 91 -4.18 4.76 7.24
N ASP A 92 -4.78 4.95 8.42
CA ASP A 92 -4.69 4.03 9.56
C ASP A 92 -5.66 2.85 9.41
N VAL A 93 -5.39 2.01 8.41
CA VAL A 93 -6.07 0.73 8.18
C VAL A 93 -5.04 -0.39 8.34
N PRO A 94 -5.40 -1.50 9.02
CA PRO A 94 -4.50 -2.63 9.17
C PRO A 94 -4.23 -3.31 7.83
N LEU A 95 -2.96 -3.66 7.61
CA LEU A 95 -2.46 -4.33 6.41
C LEU A 95 -2.67 -3.49 5.13
N TYR A 96 -2.27 -4.02 3.98
CA TYR A 96 -2.42 -3.38 2.68
C TYR A 96 -2.54 -4.43 1.57
N TYR A 97 -3.20 -4.08 0.47
CA TYR A 97 -3.18 -4.90 -0.73
C TYR A 97 -1.98 -4.55 -1.60
N GLU A 98 -1.48 -5.48 -2.39
CA GLU A 98 -0.54 -5.15 -3.46
C GLU A 98 -1.31 -5.07 -4.76
N HIS A 99 -1.35 -3.89 -5.38
CA HIS A 99 -2.10 -3.71 -6.61
C HIS A 99 -1.58 -4.64 -7.72
N ASP A 100 -0.26 -4.83 -7.82
CA ASP A 100 0.36 -5.74 -8.78
C ASP A 100 -0.14 -7.18 -8.60
N GLN A 101 -0.24 -7.66 -7.35
CA GLN A 101 -0.78 -8.98 -7.06
C GLN A 101 -2.27 -9.09 -7.42
N LEU A 102 -3.08 -8.08 -7.10
CA LEU A 102 -4.51 -8.03 -7.45
C LEU A 102 -4.72 -8.14 -8.97
N PHE A 103 -3.99 -7.32 -9.74
CA PHE A 103 -4.11 -7.31 -11.20
C PHE A 103 -3.49 -8.56 -11.86
N ASN A 104 -2.48 -9.18 -11.24
CA ASN A 104 -1.93 -10.45 -11.69
C ASN A 104 -2.93 -11.62 -11.58
N VAL A 105 -3.87 -11.59 -10.61
CA VAL A 105 -4.94 -12.61 -10.50
C VAL A 105 -5.85 -12.59 -11.74
N VAL A 106 -6.21 -11.39 -12.21
CA VAL A 106 -7.05 -11.19 -13.40
C VAL A 106 -6.24 -11.06 -14.70
N LYS A 107 -4.92 -11.23 -14.65
CA LYS A 107 -4.00 -11.14 -15.80
C LYS A 107 -4.18 -9.85 -16.62
N CYS A 108 -4.40 -8.74 -15.92
CA CYS A 108 -4.58 -7.42 -16.49
C CYS A 108 -3.40 -6.51 -16.13
N SER A 109 -3.15 -5.49 -16.94
CA SER A 109 -2.22 -4.42 -16.58
C SER A 109 -2.82 -3.53 -15.49
N VAL A 110 -1.96 -2.97 -14.63
CA VAL A 110 -2.38 -2.08 -13.54
C VAL A 110 -2.73 -0.70 -14.13
N PRO A 111 -3.95 -0.17 -13.92
CA PRO A 111 -4.31 1.17 -14.36
C PRO A 111 -3.59 2.23 -13.50
N LYS A 112 -3.26 3.37 -14.10
CA LYS A 112 -2.47 4.43 -13.46
C LYS A 112 -3.17 5.18 -12.31
N ALA A 113 -4.50 5.00 -12.15
CA ALA A 113 -5.36 5.88 -11.35
C ALA A 113 -5.93 5.27 -10.06
N VAL A 114 -5.44 4.11 -9.60
CA VAL A 114 -5.98 3.43 -8.38
C VAL A 114 -5.35 3.95 -7.08
N ASN A 115 -4.82 5.17 -7.06
CA ASN A 115 -4.07 5.69 -5.91
C ASN A 115 -5.01 6.29 -4.85
N VAL A 116 -5.45 5.45 -3.92
CA VAL A 116 -6.28 5.86 -2.76
C VAL A 116 -5.41 6.19 -1.55
N SER A 117 -4.38 5.37 -1.27
CA SER A 117 -3.29 5.64 -0.30
C SER A 117 -2.16 4.63 -0.51
N GLY A 118 -0.91 5.10 -0.51
CA GLY A 118 0.26 4.22 -0.47
C GLY A 118 0.54 3.69 0.94
N SER A 119 1.59 2.88 1.09
CA SER A 119 2.18 2.55 2.40
C SER A 119 3.68 2.81 2.39
N HIS A 120 4.23 3.25 3.53
CA HIS A 120 5.68 3.40 3.69
C HIS A 120 6.45 2.08 3.62
N CYS A 121 5.79 0.94 3.83
CA CYS A 121 6.42 -0.39 3.82
C CYS A 121 6.73 -0.91 2.41
N ASN A 122 5.91 -0.58 1.40
CA ASN A 122 6.07 -1.10 0.05
C ASN A 122 5.54 -0.11 -1.01
N PRO A 123 6.31 0.23 -2.06
CA PRO A 123 5.83 1.08 -3.15
C PRO A 123 4.65 0.52 -3.93
N ARG A 124 4.43 -0.80 -3.89
CA ARG A 124 3.28 -1.47 -4.52
C ARG A 124 2.06 -1.60 -3.60
N ALA A 125 2.17 -1.15 -2.36
CA ALA A 125 1.07 -1.22 -1.40
C ALA A 125 -0.05 -0.24 -1.75
N LEU A 126 -1.27 -0.73 -1.58
CA LEU A 126 -2.52 0.01 -1.66
C LEU A 126 -3.23 -0.19 -0.32
N LYS A 127 -3.28 0.87 0.48
CA LYS A 127 -4.15 0.91 1.66
C LYS A 127 -5.48 1.53 1.28
N THR A 128 -6.56 0.87 1.68
CA THR A 128 -7.91 1.34 1.44
C THR A 128 -8.87 0.77 2.47
N ASP A 129 -9.88 1.57 2.81
CA ASP A 129 -11.07 1.20 3.57
C ASP A 129 -12.17 0.60 2.68
N ALA A 130 -11.97 0.56 1.36
CA ALA A 130 -12.95 0.04 0.43
C ALA A 130 -13.20 -1.46 0.64
N PRO A 131 -14.46 -1.93 0.48
CA PRO A 131 -14.78 -3.34 0.61
C PRO A 131 -14.09 -4.16 -0.49
N THR A 132 -13.69 -5.38 -0.17
CA THR A 132 -13.01 -6.30 -1.10
C THR A 132 -13.80 -6.51 -2.40
N GLN A 133 -15.13 -6.50 -2.32
CA GLN A 133 -16.00 -6.57 -3.49
C GLN A 133 -15.78 -5.40 -4.46
N PHE A 134 -15.64 -4.18 -3.94
CA PHE A 134 -15.36 -3.00 -4.75
C PHE A 134 -13.98 -3.09 -5.42
N LEU A 135 -12.97 -3.61 -4.70
CA LEU A 135 -11.64 -3.85 -5.29
C LEU A 135 -11.70 -4.83 -6.47
N TRP A 136 -12.49 -5.89 -6.37
CA TRP A 136 -12.67 -6.80 -7.49
C TRP A 136 -13.47 -6.18 -8.63
N ASP A 137 -14.46 -5.32 -8.35
CA ASP A 137 -15.16 -4.55 -9.38
C ASP A 137 -14.20 -3.63 -10.15
N ILE A 138 -13.25 -2.97 -9.47
CA ILE A 138 -12.18 -2.19 -10.13
C ILE A 138 -11.38 -3.08 -11.09
N CYS A 139 -10.94 -4.26 -10.63
CA CYS A 139 -10.20 -5.21 -11.46
C CYS A 139 -11.01 -5.70 -12.66
N ARG A 140 -12.32 -5.93 -12.50
CA ARG A 140 -13.24 -6.34 -13.57
C ARG A 140 -13.39 -5.27 -14.64
N VAL A 141 -13.55 -4.00 -14.24
CA VAL A 141 -13.67 -2.89 -15.20
C VAL A 141 -12.37 -2.71 -15.96
N ALA A 142 -11.21 -2.75 -15.29
CA ALA A 142 -9.91 -2.68 -15.94
C ALA A 142 -9.67 -3.85 -16.90
N ALA A 143 -10.03 -5.08 -16.52
CA ALA A 143 -9.93 -6.25 -17.38
C ALA A 143 -10.83 -6.12 -18.62
N LYS A 144 -12.03 -5.55 -18.47
CA LYS A 144 -12.94 -5.27 -19.58
C LYS A 144 -12.36 -4.24 -20.55
N GLU A 145 -11.77 -3.15 -20.06
CA GLU A 145 -11.08 -2.15 -20.90
C GLU A 145 -9.86 -2.74 -21.62
N ALA A 146 -9.17 -3.68 -21.00
CA ALA A 146 -8.01 -4.38 -21.56
C ALA A 146 -8.36 -5.59 -22.45
N ASN A 147 -9.64 -5.85 -22.72
CA ASN A 147 -10.14 -7.01 -23.48
C ASN A 147 -9.69 -8.37 -22.91
N VAL A 148 -9.55 -8.48 -21.59
CA VAL A 148 -9.24 -9.75 -20.92
C VAL A 148 -10.56 -10.46 -20.59
N THR A 149 -10.86 -11.52 -21.35
CA THR A 149 -12.03 -12.36 -21.10
C THR A 149 -11.73 -13.41 -20.04
N ALA A 150 -12.77 -13.82 -19.32
CA ALA A 150 -12.65 -14.88 -18.32
C ALA A 150 -12.16 -16.19 -18.97
N GLU A 151 -12.49 -16.46 -20.24
CA GLU A 151 -12.14 -17.71 -20.96
C GLU A 151 -10.64 -17.90 -21.17
N ARG A 152 -9.87 -16.81 -21.10
CA ARG A 152 -8.41 -16.86 -21.17
C ARG A 152 -7.78 -17.53 -19.94
N HIS A 153 -8.53 -17.65 -18.85
CA HIS A 153 -8.06 -18.24 -17.60
C HIS A 153 -8.41 -19.72 -17.53
N ASP A 154 -7.52 -20.51 -16.92
CA ASP A 154 -7.79 -21.90 -16.61
C ASP A 154 -9.04 -22.06 -15.74
N GLU A 155 -9.76 -23.18 -15.88
CA GLU A 155 -11.01 -23.44 -15.13
C GLU A 155 -10.82 -23.38 -13.62
N ARG A 156 -9.65 -23.81 -13.12
CA ARG A 156 -9.31 -23.78 -11.70
C ARG A 156 -8.75 -22.44 -11.24
N ALA A 157 -8.43 -21.52 -12.15
CA ALA A 157 -7.78 -20.27 -11.78
C ALA A 157 -8.76 -19.34 -11.05
N PRO A 158 -8.33 -18.65 -9.98
CA PRO A 158 -9.18 -17.73 -9.23
C PRO A 158 -9.71 -16.57 -10.11
N GLY A 159 -8.93 -16.12 -11.09
CA GLY A 159 -9.31 -15.06 -12.02
C GLY A 159 -10.55 -15.38 -12.84
N ARG A 160 -10.76 -16.65 -13.23
CA ARG A 160 -11.94 -17.09 -14.01
C ARG A 160 -13.23 -16.78 -13.28
N LYS A 161 -13.31 -17.19 -12.00
CA LYS A 161 -14.50 -16.98 -11.15
C LYS A 161 -14.69 -15.50 -10.80
N ILE A 162 -13.60 -14.78 -10.54
CA ILE A 162 -13.67 -13.35 -10.21
C ILE A 162 -14.22 -12.56 -11.40
N LEU A 163 -13.81 -12.87 -12.63
CA LEU A 163 -14.26 -12.17 -13.85
C LEU A 163 -15.64 -12.60 -14.34
N SER A 164 -16.15 -13.78 -13.97
CA SER A 164 -17.49 -14.23 -14.37
C SER A 164 -18.62 -13.53 -13.60
N ASP A 165 -18.31 -13.01 -12.42
CA ASP A 165 -19.27 -12.28 -11.60
C ASP A 165 -19.60 -10.90 -12.20
N PRO A 166 -20.85 -10.42 -12.07
CA PRO A 166 -21.25 -9.12 -12.57
C PRO A 166 -20.62 -7.97 -11.78
N ILE A 167 -20.24 -6.92 -12.49
CA ILE A 167 -19.80 -5.64 -11.91
C ILE A 167 -21.02 -4.98 -11.26
N ARG A 168 -20.96 -4.68 -9.96
CA ARG A 168 -22.06 -4.04 -9.23
C ARG A 168 -21.85 -2.54 -9.03
N SER A 169 -20.59 -2.11 -9.01
CA SER A 169 -20.20 -0.75 -8.69
C SER A 169 -19.86 0.04 -9.94
N GLU A 170 -20.24 1.32 -9.99
CA GLU A 170 -19.77 2.24 -11.03
C GLU A 170 -18.33 2.68 -10.70
N VAL A 171 -17.38 2.34 -11.58
CA VAL A 171 -15.95 2.65 -11.40
C VAL A 171 -15.49 3.53 -12.55
N SER A 172 -14.81 4.62 -12.22
CA SER A 172 -14.19 5.53 -13.18
C SER A 172 -12.70 5.64 -12.90
N PHE A 173 -11.86 5.45 -13.93
CA PHE A 173 -10.41 5.63 -13.86
C PHE A 173 -9.95 7.07 -14.14
N LYS A 174 -10.88 8.03 -14.19
CA LYS A 174 -10.52 9.45 -14.31
C LYS A 174 -9.86 9.92 -13.02
N LEU A 175 -8.83 10.75 -13.16
CA LEU A 175 -8.15 11.35 -12.00
C LEU A 175 -9.16 12.18 -11.19
N HIS A 176 -9.34 11.84 -9.92
CA HIS A 176 -10.22 12.59 -9.04
C HIS A 176 -9.58 13.95 -8.68
N PRO A 177 -10.34 15.05 -8.56
CA PRO A 177 -9.77 16.37 -8.25
C PRO A 177 -9.06 16.44 -6.89
N LYS A 178 -9.44 15.59 -5.94
CA LYS A 178 -8.75 15.42 -4.65
C LYS A 178 -7.59 14.41 -4.69
N ALA A 179 -7.42 13.69 -5.81
CA ALA A 179 -6.28 12.79 -5.98
C ALA A 179 -5.07 13.63 -6.37
N THR A 180 -4.34 14.10 -5.35
CA THR A 180 -3.21 14.96 -5.59
C THR A 180 -2.04 14.16 -6.15
N GLN A 181 -1.50 14.57 -7.31
CA GLN A 181 -0.19 14.10 -7.80
C GLN A 181 0.97 14.74 -7.00
N GLN A 182 0.80 14.89 -5.68
CA GLN A 182 1.72 15.59 -4.76
C GLN A 182 3.10 14.93 -4.65
N THR A 183 3.33 13.85 -5.38
CA THR A 183 4.53 13.02 -5.33
C THR A 183 5.65 13.48 -6.25
N LYS A 184 5.34 14.17 -7.36
CA LYS A 184 6.37 14.55 -8.36
C LYS A 184 6.91 15.96 -8.19
N SER A 185 6.17 16.86 -7.55
CA SER A 185 6.60 18.24 -7.32
C SER A 185 7.72 18.33 -6.29
N ASP A 186 7.66 17.51 -5.25
CA ASP A 186 8.43 17.80 -4.02
C ASP A 186 9.88 17.28 -4.06
N GLN A 187 10.34 16.61 -5.13
CA GLN A 187 11.69 16.01 -5.20
C GLN A 187 12.08 15.20 -3.93
N MET A 188 11.12 14.57 -3.27
CA MET A 188 11.34 13.81 -2.03
C MET A 188 11.54 12.32 -2.30
N VAL A 189 12.56 11.73 -1.69
CA VAL A 189 12.82 10.28 -1.77
C VAL A 189 11.88 9.52 -0.83
N ARG A 190 10.70 9.12 -1.34
CA ARG A 190 9.71 8.34 -0.57
C ARG A 190 10.16 6.92 -0.27
N PHE A 191 10.81 6.27 -1.25
CA PHE A 191 11.37 4.95 -1.12
C PHE A 191 12.85 5.00 -1.44
N GLN A 192 13.65 4.33 -0.62
CA GLN A 192 15.08 4.22 -0.86
C GLN A 192 15.31 3.30 -2.06
N CYS A 193 15.78 3.87 -3.16
CA CYS A 193 16.21 3.07 -4.30
C CYS A 193 17.54 2.38 -3.96
N ASN A 194 17.53 1.05 -3.91
CA ASN A 194 18.73 0.24 -3.69
C ASN A 194 19.66 0.30 -4.91
N LYS A 195 20.47 1.37 -5.01
CA LYS A 195 21.54 1.50 -6.02
C LYS A 195 22.85 2.00 -5.42
N GLY A 196 23.17 1.59 -4.19
CA GLY A 196 24.47 1.83 -3.58
C GLY A 196 25.45 0.68 -3.87
N LYS A 197 26.70 1.02 -4.18
CA LYS A 197 27.84 0.11 -4.40
C LYS A 197 28.19 -0.75 -3.16
N ASN A 198 27.70 -0.37 -1.97
CA ASN A 198 27.98 -1.00 -0.68
C ASN A 198 26.75 -1.68 -0.05
N TRP A 199 25.72 -1.99 -0.84
CA TRP A 199 24.49 -2.61 -0.32
C TRP A 199 24.57 -4.14 -0.33
N GLY A 200 24.72 -4.73 0.86
CA GLY A 200 24.65 -6.17 1.12
C GLY A 200 25.93 -6.95 0.82
N PRO A 201 26.00 -8.24 1.23
CA PRO A 201 27.10 -9.14 0.90
C PRO A 201 27.01 -9.50 -0.59
N LYS A 202 27.39 -8.56 -1.45
CA LYS A 202 27.59 -8.75 -2.89
C LYS A 202 29.08 -8.79 -3.16
N SER A 203 29.46 -9.46 -4.24
CA SER A 203 30.85 -9.54 -4.69
C SER A 203 31.47 -8.13 -4.81
N LYS A 204 32.70 -7.97 -4.30
CA LYS A 204 33.46 -6.72 -4.28
C LYS A 204 33.45 -6.06 -5.66
N ALA A 205 32.91 -4.84 -5.75
CA ALA A 205 32.83 -4.11 -7.00
C ALA A 205 34.23 -3.80 -7.56
N LYS A 206 34.50 -4.20 -8.82
CA LYS A 206 35.67 -3.74 -9.57
C LYS A 206 35.36 -2.36 -10.16
N GLY A 207 36.19 -1.38 -9.80
CA GLY A 207 36.43 -0.13 -10.54
C GLY A 207 35.21 0.61 -11.11
N SER A 208 34.63 1.50 -10.32
CA SER A 208 33.88 2.65 -10.85
C SER A 208 34.08 3.79 -9.87
N ILE A 209 34.66 4.88 -10.36
CA ILE A 209 34.91 6.13 -9.62
C ILE A 209 33.55 6.63 -9.12
N ASN A 210 33.38 6.67 -7.80
CA ASN A 210 32.16 7.17 -7.19
C ASN A 210 32.03 8.67 -7.50
N SER A 211 30.98 9.08 -8.20
CA SER A 211 30.54 10.47 -8.08
C SER A 211 29.66 10.55 -6.83
N THR A 212 30.08 11.34 -5.84
CA THR A 212 29.24 11.77 -4.71
C THR A 212 28.03 12.59 -5.18
N LEU A 213 27.98 12.99 -6.45
CA LEU A 213 26.82 13.63 -7.09
C LEU A 213 25.79 12.63 -7.60
N ALA A 214 26.00 11.31 -7.47
CA ALA A 214 24.96 10.31 -7.75
C ALA A 214 23.88 10.25 -6.65
N GLY A 215 23.62 11.38 -6.00
CA GLY A 215 22.40 11.60 -5.23
C GLY A 215 21.23 11.78 -6.19
N PHE A 216 20.04 11.36 -5.77
CA PHE A 216 18.78 11.48 -6.53
C PHE A 216 18.29 12.93 -6.71
N TYR A 217 19.19 13.90 -6.56
CA TYR A 217 18.94 15.32 -6.72
C TYR A 217 19.66 15.81 -7.97
N SER A 218 18.92 16.27 -8.97
CA SER A 218 19.44 17.31 -9.84
C SER A 218 19.60 18.55 -8.98
N LYS A 219 20.85 18.98 -8.68
CA LYS A 219 21.04 20.35 -8.21
C LYS A 219 20.38 21.26 -9.25
N ALA A 220 19.56 22.21 -8.81
CA ALA A 220 19.22 23.32 -9.68
C ALA A 220 20.56 23.92 -10.14
N SER A 221 20.74 24.08 -11.44
CA SER A 221 21.86 24.86 -11.94
C SER A 221 21.69 26.27 -11.38
N ASP A 222 22.60 26.67 -10.50
CA ASP A 222 22.83 28.10 -10.29
C ASP A 222 23.39 28.60 -11.62
N ASP A 223 22.51 29.10 -12.50
CA ASP A 223 22.92 29.84 -13.68
C ASP A 223 23.44 31.20 -13.18
N PRO A 224 24.73 31.53 -13.35
CA PRO A 224 25.21 32.87 -13.07
C PRO A 224 24.71 33.81 -14.19
N GLU A 225 24.07 34.91 -13.79
CA GLU A 225 23.90 36.12 -14.62
C GLU A 225 25.25 36.67 -15.09
#